data_AF-A0AAU9CMA6-F1
#
_entry.id   AF-A0AAU9CMA6-F1
#
_cell.length_a   1.000
_cell.length_b   1.000
_cell.length_c   1.000
_cell.angle_alpha   90.00
_cell.angle_beta   90.00
_cell.angle_gamma   90.00
#
_symmetry.space_group_name_H-M   'P 1'
#
loop_
_entity.id
_entity.type
_entity.pdbx_description
1 polymer ?
#
loop_
_entity_poly.entity_id
_entity_poly.type
_entity_poly.pdbx_seq_one_letter_code
_entity_poly.pdbx_strand_id
1 'polypeptide(L)'
;MQAIIFTGIQASGKSTFYKDNFFNSHIRISMDLLNTRNKENRFLETCVQTSSKFVIDNTNPTAEERKKYINLAKENKYEVIGYYFSTSIQDAFRRNDLRSGKERIPEVGIRDCRNKLEIPEYKEGFDKLYFVRITENGFLVDDWKDEI
;
A
#
# COMPACT_ATOMS: atom_id res chain seq x y z
N MET A 1 11.88 5.35 -13.22
CA MET A 1 10.65 5.88 -12.59
C MET A 1 10.25 4.95 -11.46
N GLN A 2 9.40 5.38 -10.52
CA GLN A 2 9.08 4.58 -9.32
C GLN A 2 7.58 4.28 -9.24
N ALA A 3 7.27 2.99 -9.07
CA ALA A 3 5.93 2.48 -8.83
C ALA A 3 5.93 1.87 -7.42
N ILE A 4 5.29 2.56 -6.49
CA ILE A 4 5.27 2.16 -5.08
C ILE A 4 3.96 1.45 -4.78
N ILE A 5 4.02 0.28 -4.15
CA ILE A 5 2.85 -0.51 -3.77
C ILE A 5 2.85 -0.68 -2.26
N PHE A 6 1.80 -0.20 -1.60
CA PHE A 6 1.62 -0.44 -0.17
C PHE A 6 0.86 -1.74 0.06
N THR A 7 1.27 -2.47 1.09
CA THR A 7 0.62 -3.72 1.51
C THR A 7 0.42 -3.71 3.02
N GLY A 8 -0.80 -3.99 3.47
CA GLY A 8 -1.09 -4.12 4.89
C GLY A 8 -2.56 -3.83 5.22
N ILE A 9 -2.99 -4.21 6.41
CA ILE A 9 -4.37 -4.07 6.88
C ILE A 9 -4.85 -2.61 6.94
N GLN A 10 -6.17 -2.38 6.91
CA GLN A 10 -6.71 -1.05 7.16
C GLN A 10 -6.25 -0.52 8.53
N ALA A 11 -6.22 0.80 8.67
CA ALA A 11 -5.71 1.47 9.85
C ALA A 11 -4.24 1.13 10.20
N SER A 12 -3.43 0.63 9.26
CA SER A 12 -1.98 0.40 9.46
C SER A 12 -1.09 1.63 9.27
N GLY A 13 -1.66 2.82 9.01
CA GLY A 13 -0.90 4.07 8.85
C GLY A 13 -0.39 4.39 7.44
N LYS A 14 -0.70 3.56 6.44
CA LYS A 14 -0.33 3.76 5.03
C LYS A 14 -0.56 5.18 4.51
N SER A 15 -1.77 5.72 4.67
CA SER A 15 -2.09 7.05 4.15
C SER A 15 -1.36 8.18 4.87
N THR A 16 -0.98 7.99 6.13
CA THR A 16 -0.11 8.93 6.86
C THR A 16 1.32 8.81 6.33
N PHE A 17 1.84 7.60 6.19
CA PHE A 17 3.15 7.35 5.60
C PHE A 17 3.29 7.93 4.19
N TYR A 18 2.23 7.86 3.36
CA TYR A 18 2.17 8.54 2.07
C TYR A 18 2.36 10.05 2.21
N LYS A 19 1.62 10.68 3.14
CA LYS A 19 1.67 12.13 3.34
C LYS A 19 3.07 12.58 3.74
N ASP A 20 3.71 11.82 4.63
CA ASP A 20 4.99 12.19 5.20
C ASP A 20 6.16 11.98 4.23
N ASN A 21 6.09 10.97 3.35
CA ASN A 21 7.24 10.56 2.52
C ASN A 21 7.07 10.82 1.01
N PHE A 22 5.84 10.83 0.50
CA PHE A 22 5.58 10.78 -0.94
C PHE A 22 4.68 11.90 -1.47
N PHE A 23 4.07 12.71 -0.60
CA PHE A 23 3.11 13.74 -0.98
C PHE A 23 3.61 14.71 -2.05
N ASN A 24 4.87 15.13 -1.95
CA ASN A 24 5.48 16.10 -2.86
C ASN A 24 6.19 15.45 -4.07
N SER A 25 6.18 14.12 -4.18
CA SER A 25 7.04 13.41 -5.15
C SER A 25 6.31 12.35 -5.99
N HIS A 26 5.20 11.80 -5.50
CA HIS A 26 4.45 10.74 -6.19
C HIS A 26 2.96 11.10 -6.26
N ILE A 27 2.29 10.62 -7.29
CA ILE A 27 0.84 10.68 -7.41
C ILE A 27 0.22 9.59 -6.54
N ARG A 28 -0.73 9.96 -5.66
CA ARG A 28 -1.52 9.01 -4.87
C ARG A 28 -2.60 8.37 -5.72
N ILE A 29 -2.63 7.05 -5.77
CA ILE A 29 -3.73 6.27 -6.35
C ILE A 29 -4.34 5.44 -5.22
N SER A 30 -5.60 5.70 -4.88
CA SER A 30 -6.32 4.95 -3.85
C SER A 30 -7.79 4.79 -4.22
N MET A 31 -8.36 3.66 -3.85
CA MET A 31 -9.79 3.37 -4.04
C MET A 31 -10.68 4.28 -3.18
N ASP A 32 -10.19 4.74 -2.03
CA ASP A 32 -10.91 5.70 -1.18
C ASP A 32 -11.15 7.04 -1.89
N LEU A 33 -10.22 7.47 -2.75
CA LEU A 33 -10.35 8.70 -3.54
C LEU A 33 -11.08 8.44 -4.88
N LEU A 34 -10.78 7.33 -5.55
CA LEU A 34 -11.24 7.07 -6.91
C LEU A 34 -12.59 6.36 -6.97
N ASN A 35 -13.01 5.70 -5.89
CA ASN A 35 -14.28 4.98 -5.71
C ASN A 35 -14.53 3.79 -6.65
N THR A 36 -13.98 3.77 -7.87
CA THR A 36 -14.20 2.70 -8.86
C THR A 36 -12.89 2.22 -9.49
N ARG A 37 -12.82 0.92 -9.79
CA ARG A 37 -11.67 0.30 -10.46
C ARG A 37 -11.42 0.83 -11.87
N ASN A 38 -12.47 1.27 -12.57
CA ASN A 38 -12.33 1.90 -13.88
C ASN A 38 -11.58 3.25 -13.78
N LYS A 39 -11.91 4.06 -12.77
CA LYS A 39 -11.19 5.32 -12.52
C LYS A 39 -9.73 5.05 -12.13
N GLU A 40 -9.50 4.07 -11.25
CA GLU A 40 -8.15 3.61 -10.90
C GLU A 40 -7.32 3.24 -12.13
N ASN A 41 -7.86 2.41 -13.03
CA ASN A 41 -7.17 1.99 -14.25
C ASN A 41 -6.81 3.18 -15.14
N ARG A 42 -7.74 4.12 -15.36
CA ARG A 42 -7.47 5.30 -16.19
C ARG A 42 -6.39 6.21 -15.60
N PHE A 43 -6.39 6.36 -14.27
CA PHE A 43 -5.34 7.12 -13.58
C PHE A 43 -3.99 6.44 -13.69
N LEU A 44 -3.95 5.11 -13.54
CA LEU A 44 -2.74 4.31 -13.76
C LEU A 44 -2.19 4.46 -15.17
N GLU A 45 -3.05 4.31 -16.19
CA GLU A 45 -2.69 4.52 -17.60
C GLU A 45 -2.12 5.92 -17.83
N THR A 46 -2.74 6.95 -17.24
CA THR A 46 -2.25 8.33 -17.34
C THR A 46 -0.88 8.49 -16.69
N CYS A 47 -0.66 7.90 -15.51
CA CYS A 47 0.65 7.94 -14.84
C CYS A 47 1.72 7.28 -15.70
N VAL A 48 1.41 6.13 -16.28
CA VAL A 48 2.30 5.40 -17.20
C VAL A 48 2.63 6.26 -18.43
N GLN A 49 1.62 6.79 -19.12
CA GLN A 49 1.78 7.62 -20.32
C GLN A 49 2.61 8.88 -20.06
N THR A 50 2.47 9.47 -18.88
CA THR A 50 3.18 10.69 -18.48
C THR A 50 4.52 10.40 -17.78
N SER A 51 4.90 9.13 -17.63
CA SER A 51 6.13 8.75 -16.89
C SER A 51 6.15 9.24 -15.43
N SER A 52 4.96 9.45 -14.85
CA SER A 52 4.81 9.99 -13.49
C SER A 52 5.06 8.92 -12.44
N LYS A 53 5.80 9.26 -11.37
CA LYS A 53 5.94 8.38 -10.21
C LYS A 53 4.63 8.28 -9.46
N PHE A 54 4.24 7.09 -8.99
CA PHE A 54 2.97 6.89 -8.31
C PHE A 54 3.07 5.92 -7.12
N VAL A 55 2.11 6.05 -6.20
CA VAL A 55 1.94 5.18 -5.04
C VAL A 55 0.53 4.60 -5.06
N ILE A 56 0.42 3.27 -4.99
CA ILE A 56 -0.84 2.54 -4.77
C ILE A 56 -1.09 2.46 -3.26
N ASP A 57 -1.86 3.41 -2.74
CA ASP A 57 -2.26 3.48 -1.33
C ASP A 57 -3.59 2.74 -1.11
N ASN A 58 -3.57 1.43 -1.34
CA ASN A 58 -4.64 0.50 -1.00
C ASN A 58 -4.11 -0.54 0.00
N THR A 59 -4.95 -1.48 0.44
CA THR A 59 -4.52 -2.55 1.35
C THR A 59 -3.69 -3.63 0.65
N ASN A 60 -4.03 -3.97 -0.60
CA ASN A 60 -3.39 -4.97 -1.46
C ASN A 60 -2.97 -6.26 -0.71
N PRO A 61 -3.89 -6.92 0.04
CA PRO A 61 -3.57 -8.05 0.91
C PRO A 61 -2.96 -9.26 0.21
N THR A 62 -3.40 -9.59 -1.01
CA THR A 62 -2.96 -10.82 -1.71
C THR A 62 -1.96 -10.53 -2.82
N ALA A 63 -1.14 -11.53 -3.16
CA ALA A 63 -0.20 -11.47 -4.28
C ALA A 63 -0.93 -11.23 -5.61
N GLU A 64 -2.10 -11.84 -5.83
CA GLU A 64 -2.89 -11.63 -7.04
C GLU A 64 -3.38 -10.18 -7.18
N GLU A 65 -3.74 -9.51 -6.08
CA GLU A 65 -4.09 -8.08 -6.13
C GLU A 65 -2.86 -7.22 -6.48
N ARG A 66 -1.67 -7.55 -5.95
CA ARG A 66 -0.41 -6.82 -6.22
C ARG A 66 0.07 -7.03 -7.65
N LYS A 67 -0.05 -8.25 -8.17
CA LYS A 67 0.41 -8.70 -9.49
C LYS A 67 -0.05 -7.80 -10.63
N LYS A 68 -1.30 -7.32 -10.59
CA LYS A 68 -1.83 -6.37 -11.59
C LYS A 68 -0.95 -5.11 -11.68
N TYR A 69 -0.62 -4.51 -10.54
CA TYR A 69 0.18 -3.28 -10.50
C TYR A 69 1.64 -3.54 -10.84
N ILE A 70 2.20 -4.67 -10.37
CA ILE A 70 3.58 -5.07 -10.65
C ILE A 70 3.77 -5.29 -12.15
N ASN A 71 2.90 -6.07 -12.79
CA ASN A 71 2.99 -6.35 -14.23
C ASN A 71 2.93 -5.05 -15.05
N LEU A 72 1.94 -4.19 -14.78
CA LEU A 72 1.82 -2.89 -15.45
C LEU A 72 3.08 -2.04 -15.28
N ALA A 73 3.63 -1.97 -14.06
CA ALA A 73 4.83 -1.20 -13.78
C ALA A 73 6.06 -1.76 -14.52
N LYS A 74 6.23 -3.09 -14.53
CA LYS A 74 7.34 -3.77 -15.20
C LYS A 74 7.30 -3.64 -16.71
N GLU A 75 6.13 -3.83 -17.32
CA GLU A 75 5.92 -3.61 -18.76
C GLU A 75 6.36 -2.19 -19.19
N ASN A 76 6.22 -1.22 -18.28
CA ASN A 76 6.55 0.18 -18.51
C ASN A 76 7.89 0.61 -17.87
N LYS A 77 8.75 -0.35 -17.49
CA LYS A 77 10.12 -0.12 -17.00
C LYS A 77 10.20 0.75 -15.73
N TYR A 78 9.20 0.66 -14.86
CA TYR A 78 9.26 1.25 -13.52
C TYR A 78 10.09 0.37 -12.58
N GLU A 79 10.80 1.01 -11.67
CA GLU A 79 11.31 0.36 -10.46
C GLU A 79 10.12 0.13 -9.52
N VAL A 80 9.85 -1.12 -9.19
CA VAL A 80 8.71 -1.55 -8.37
C VAL A 80 9.15 -1.71 -6.92
N ILE A 81 8.61 -0.89 -6.04
CA ILE A 81 8.99 -0.82 -4.63
C ILE A 81 7.80 -1.19 -3.76
N GLY A 82 7.92 -2.22 -2.92
CA GLY A 82 6.88 -2.63 -1.98
C GLY A 82 7.17 -2.13 -0.57
N TYR A 83 6.14 -1.60 0.11
CA TYR A 83 6.19 -1.31 1.55
C TYR A 83 5.14 -2.15 2.26
N TYR A 84 5.61 -3.08 3.10
CA TYR A 84 4.74 -3.92 3.93
C TYR A 84 4.57 -3.30 5.33
N PHE A 85 3.35 -2.92 5.66
CA PHE A 85 2.99 -2.31 6.94
C PHE A 85 2.61 -3.40 7.93
N SER A 86 3.60 -3.84 8.71
CA SER A 86 3.38 -4.79 9.80
C SER A 86 2.71 -4.06 10.97
N THR A 87 1.45 -4.39 11.23
CA THR A 87 0.65 -3.81 12.32
C THR A 87 -0.15 -4.92 12.98
N SER A 88 -0.12 -4.97 14.31
CA SER A 88 -0.96 -5.91 15.06
C SER A 88 -2.45 -5.57 14.87
N ILE A 89 -3.32 -6.58 14.84
CA ILE A 89 -4.76 -6.31 14.71
C ILE A 89 -5.30 -5.44 15.86
N GLN A 90 -4.72 -5.58 17.05
CA GLN A 90 -5.11 -4.83 18.24
C GLN A 90 -4.80 -3.34 18.06
N ASP A 91 -3.63 -3.01 17.52
CA ASP A 91 -3.27 -1.63 17.23
C ASP A 91 -4.03 -1.05 16.05
N ALA A 92 -4.40 -1.89 15.07
CA ALA A 92 -5.30 -1.47 14.00
C ALA A 92 -6.70 -1.14 14.54
N PHE A 93 -7.26 -1.95 15.45
CA PHE A 93 -8.55 -1.66 16.08
C PHE A 93 -8.50 -0.39 16.93
N ARG A 94 -7.51 -0.25 17.81
CA ARG A 94 -7.33 0.96 18.63
C ARG A 94 -7.32 2.23 17.77
N ARG A 95 -6.59 2.21 16.65
CA ARG A 95 -6.54 3.36 15.73
C ARG A 95 -7.80 3.55 14.92
N ASN A 96 -8.49 2.46 14.55
CA ASN A 96 -9.76 2.53 13.87
C ASN A 96 -10.87 3.11 14.77
N ASP A 97 -10.82 2.86 16.08
CA ASP A 97 -11.76 3.43 17.05
C ASP A 97 -11.60 4.94 17.24
N LEU A 98 -10.40 5.48 16.96
CA LEU A 98 -10.17 6.92 16.94
C LEU A 98 -10.71 7.60 15.66
N ARG A 99 -11.16 6.82 14.67
CA ARG A 99 -11.73 7.36 13.42
C ARG A 99 -13.23 7.54 13.53
N SER A 100 -13.76 8.48 12.76
CA SER A 100 -15.19 8.78 12.72
C SER A 100 -15.76 8.69 11.31
N GLY A 101 -17.08 8.49 11.20
CA GLY A 101 -17.78 8.49 9.92
C GLY A 101 -17.28 7.39 8.97
N LYS A 102 -17.07 7.74 7.70
CA LYS A 102 -16.66 6.80 6.64
C LYS A 102 -15.23 6.27 6.79
N GLU A 103 -14.41 6.91 7.62
CA GLU A 103 -13.03 6.48 7.88
C GLU A 103 -12.95 5.35 8.92
N ARG A 104 -14.01 5.18 9.73
CA ARG A 104 -14.14 4.06 10.67
C ARG A 104 -14.61 2.82 9.92
N ILE A 105 -13.73 1.84 9.82
CA ILE A 105 -14.00 0.59 9.11
C ILE A 105 -14.64 -0.42 10.06
N PRO A 106 -15.67 -1.19 9.65
CA PRO A 106 -16.19 -2.28 10.47
C PRO A 106 -15.08 -3.28 10.84
N GLU A 107 -15.06 -3.78 12.08
CA GLU A 107 -14.03 -4.72 12.53
C GLU A 107 -13.90 -5.95 11.63
N VAL A 108 -15.03 -6.44 11.11
CA VAL A 108 -15.08 -7.58 10.18
C VAL A 108 -14.20 -7.32 8.95
N GLY A 109 -14.24 -6.10 8.39
CA GLY A 109 -13.43 -5.74 7.22
C GLY A 109 -11.92 -5.73 7.51
N ILE A 110 -11.53 -5.36 8.74
CA ILE A 110 -10.12 -5.41 9.17
C ILE A 110 -9.67 -6.87 9.36
N ARG A 111 -10.52 -7.71 9.98
CA ARG A 111 -10.25 -9.14 10.16
C ARG A 111 -10.14 -9.86 8.82
N ASP A 112 -11.06 -9.61 7.90
CA ASP A 112 -11.06 -10.20 6.56
C ASP A 112 -9.80 -9.82 5.79
N CYS A 113 -9.39 -8.56 5.85
CA CYS A 113 -8.14 -8.12 5.23
C CYS A 113 -6.92 -8.78 5.86
N ARG A 114 -6.90 -8.95 7.18
CA ARG A 114 -5.80 -9.64 7.89
C ARG A 114 -5.72 -11.11 7.48
N ASN A 115 -6.85 -11.80 7.39
CA ASN A 115 -6.89 -13.21 7.04
C ASN A 115 -6.42 -13.48 5.60
N LYS A 116 -6.61 -12.50 4.71
CA LYS A 116 -6.12 -12.56 3.31
C LYS A 116 -4.71 -12.00 3.14
N LEU A 117 -4.11 -11.41 4.18
CA LEU A 117 -2.84 -10.70 4.05
C LEU A 117 -1.71 -11.72 3.85
N GLU A 118 -1.16 -11.71 2.66
CA GLU A 118 0.04 -12.44 2.28
C GLU A 118 1.24 -11.49 2.38
N ILE A 119 2.33 -12.00 2.95
CA ILE A 119 3.61 -11.28 3.01
C ILE A 119 4.14 -11.12 1.58
N PRO A 120 4.50 -9.90 1.14
CA PRO A 120 5.11 -9.69 -0.18
C PRO A 120 6.40 -10.48 -0.36
N GLU A 121 6.66 -10.95 -1.57
CA GLU A 121 7.90 -11.66 -1.89
C GLU A 121 8.53 -11.13 -3.17
N TYR A 122 9.87 -11.18 -3.27
CA TYR A 122 10.59 -10.77 -4.48
C TYR A 122 10.16 -11.54 -5.73
N LYS A 123 9.72 -12.80 -5.59
CA LYS A 123 9.20 -13.62 -6.71
C LYS A 123 7.97 -13.03 -7.40
N GLU A 124 7.26 -12.10 -6.74
CA GLU A 124 6.14 -11.38 -7.35
C GLU A 124 6.61 -10.36 -8.39
N GLY A 125 7.88 -9.96 -8.37
CA GLY A 125 8.48 -8.99 -9.29
C GLY A 125 8.81 -7.64 -8.66
N PHE A 126 8.96 -7.54 -7.33
CA PHE A 126 9.48 -6.34 -6.69
C PHE A 126 10.98 -6.16 -6.95
N ASP A 127 11.42 -4.92 -7.18
CA ASP A 127 12.85 -4.57 -7.22
C ASP A 127 13.39 -4.31 -5.81
N LYS A 128 12.54 -3.73 -4.95
CA LYS A 128 12.84 -3.43 -3.55
C LYS A 128 11.62 -3.72 -2.69
N LEU A 129 11.89 -4.20 -1.48
CA LEU A 129 10.88 -4.44 -0.46
C LEU A 129 11.34 -3.79 0.85
N TYR A 130 10.39 -3.30 1.62
CA TYR A 130 10.64 -2.68 2.92
C TYR A 130 9.60 -3.12 3.94
N PHE A 131 10.04 -3.31 5.18
CA PHE A 131 9.17 -3.47 6.33
C PHE A 131 8.92 -2.11 6.98
N VAL A 132 7.65 -1.75 7.13
CA VAL A 132 7.24 -0.53 7.83
C VAL A 132 6.55 -0.90 9.13
N ARG A 133 7.06 -0.34 10.22
CA ARG A 133 6.47 -0.44 11.56
C ARG A 133 6.14 0.94 12.08
N ILE A 134 5.11 1.03 12.89
CA ILE A 134 4.78 2.26 13.59
C ILE A 134 5.36 2.20 14.99
N THR A 135 5.98 3.30 15.37
CA THR A 135 6.57 3.55 16.68
C THR A 135 5.94 4.81 17.27
N GLU A 136 6.21 5.09 18.53
CA GLU A 136 5.76 6.33 19.18
C GLU A 136 6.29 7.59 18.47
N ASN A 137 7.45 7.48 17.80
CA ASN A 137 8.12 8.58 17.11
C ASN A 137 7.84 8.65 15.60
N GLY A 138 6.86 7.89 15.10
CA GLY A 138 6.50 7.86 13.67
C GLY A 138 6.72 6.49 13.03
N PHE A 139 7.28 6.46 11.82
CA PHE A 139 7.47 5.23 11.05
C PHE A 139 8.92 4.79 11.04
N LEU A 140 9.17 3.52 11.36
CA LEU A 140 10.44 2.84 11.14
C LEU A 140 10.35 2.07 9.82
N VAL A 141 11.30 2.30 8.92
CA VAL A 141 11.42 1.58 7.65
C VAL A 141 12.70 0.74 7.71
N ASP A 142 12.53 -0.57 7.78
CA ASP A 142 13.61 -1.54 7.75
C ASP A 142 13.74 -2.13 6.34
N ASP A 143 14.98 -2.46 5.94
CA ASP A 143 15.22 -3.29 4.76
C ASP A 143 14.51 -4.63 4.88
N TRP A 144 14.13 -5.21 3.73
CA TRP A 144 13.53 -6.53 3.69
C TRP A 144 14.48 -7.56 4.28
N LYS A 145 14.04 -8.24 5.34
CA LYS A 145 14.72 -9.40 5.90
C LYS A 145 13.89 -10.60 5.50
N ASP A 146 14.46 -11.53 4.76
CA ASP A 146 13.80 -12.76 4.30
C ASP A 146 13.45 -13.73 5.45
N GLU A 147 13.64 -13.32 6.71
CA GLU A 147 13.40 -14.12 7.91
C GLU A 147 12.20 -13.56 8.71
N ILE A 148 11.04 -14.19 8.51
CA ILE A 148 9.99 -14.32 9.54
C ILE A 148 9.83 -15.81 9.85
#